data_AF-G7YGQ0-F1
#
_entry.id   AF-G7YGQ0-F1
#
_cell.length_a   1.000
_cell.length_b   1.000
_cell.length_c   1.000
_cell.angle_alpha   90.00
_cell.angle_beta   90.00
_cell.angle_gamma   90.00
#
_symmetry.space_group_name_H-M   'P 1'
#
loop_
_entity.id
_entity.type
_entity.pdbx_description
1 polymer ?
#
loop_
_entity_poly.entity_id
_entity_poly.type
_entity_poly.pdbx_seq_one_letter_code
_entity_poly.pdbx_strand_id
1 'polypeptide(L)'
;MRCGFKSRCAGPILSFSVWSAVAPRVLRKMTTSSYEPLGNSPLATTSLISCGADRSHPKSAWTQHVVAPTRYRAGQQPFLLDLVITNERHFVDQVIINAPLGHSDHCVLTFDFICYWARNPEPQTWIRNFCRAEFSGMRIFLDQVKLGPASVEDLYRTIVQKVHEADAMFVPKKPARSRMSRKLPKRIRRLLEKRSQLFFKKLTTGETEDELAFRKMRNDVNRKYANRTYENKPPL
;
A
#
# COMPACT_ATOMS: atom_id res chain seq x y z
N MET A 1 -17.70 5.43 -20.33
CA MET A 1 -16.55 6.33 -20.07
C MET A 1 -15.46 5.56 -19.33
N ARG A 2 -14.32 5.25 -19.97
CA ARG A 2 -13.16 4.65 -19.29
C ARG A 2 -12.34 5.80 -18.70
N CYS A 3 -12.36 5.95 -17.38
CA CYS A 3 -11.59 6.98 -16.69
C CYS A 3 -10.23 6.41 -16.30
N GLY A 4 -9.16 6.80 -17.00
CA GLY A 4 -7.79 6.40 -16.64
C GLY A 4 -7.38 7.03 -15.31
N PHE A 5 -6.78 6.24 -14.41
CA PHE A 5 -6.22 6.75 -13.16
C PHE A 5 -4.69 6.59 -13.21
N LYS A 6 -3.96 7.69 -12.96
CA LYS A 6 -2.50 7.65 -12.81
C LYS A 6 -2.18 7.28 -11.35
N SER A 7 -1.48 6.18 -11.16
CA SER A 7 -0.99 5.75 -9.85
C SER A 7 0.52 5.93 -9.78
N ARG A 8 1.02 6.45 -8.65
CA ARG A 8 2.46 6.64 -8.42
C ARG A 8 3.02 5.43 -7.69
N CYS A 9 3.95 4.73 -8.33
CA CYS A 9 4.66 3.60 -7.74
C CYS A 9 6.04 4.03 -7.22
N ALA A 10 6.42 3.57 -6.03
CA ALA A 10 7.74 3.78 -5.45
C ALA A 10 8.14 2.57 -4.58
N GLY A 11 9.24 1.91 -4.93
CA GLY A 11 9.80 0.79 -4.16
C GLY A 11 11.05 0.18 -4.80
N PRO A 12 11.86 -0.58 -4.05
CA PRO A 12 12.89 -1.45 -4.64
C PRO A 12 12.18 -2.65 -5.30
N ILE A 13 12.13 -2.68 -6.62
CA ILE A 13 11.35 -3.67 -7.37
C ILE A 13 12.29 -4.79 -7.83
N LEU A 14 12.26 -5.92 -7.12
CA LEU A 14 12.75 -7.20 -7.63
C LEU A 14 11.59 -7.87 -8.38
N SER A 15 11.54 -7.64 -9.70
CA SER A 15 10.66 -8.27 -10.71
C SER A 15 9.15 -8.27 -10.46
N PHE A 16 8.39 -7.55 -11.31
CA PHE A 16 6.99 -7.88 -11.58
C PHE A 16 6.92 -8.77 -12.83
N SER A 17 6.55 -10.05 -12.65
CA SER A 17 6.16 -10.93 -13.74
C SER A 17 4.64 -10.91 -13.86
N VAL A 18 4.07 -10.15 -14.80
CA VAL A 18 2.64 -10.23 -15.10
C VAL A 18 2.40 -11.45 -15.98
N TRP A 19 1.95 -12.56 -15.39
CA TRP A 19 1.51 -13.74 -16.15
C TRP A 19 0.06 -13.52 -16.59
N SER A 20 -0.16 -13.49 -17.91
CA SER A 20 -1.50 -13.48 -18.48
C SER A 20 -1.92 -14.93 -18.75
N ALA A 21 -2.64 -15.56 -17.82
CA ALA A 21 -3.28 -16.86 -18.05
C ALA A 21 -4.69 -16.64 -18.61
N VAL A 22 -4.92 -17.10 -19.84
CA VAL A 22 -6.24 -17.13 -20.47
C VAL A 22 -6.95 -18.40 -20.03
N ALA A 23 -8.09 -18.28 -19.34
CA ALA A 23 -9.04 -19.38 -19.17
C ALA A 23 -10.47 -18.88 -19.47
N PRO A 24 -11.27 -19.57 -20.31
CA PRO A 24 -12.63 -19.15 -20.64
C PRO A 24 -13.56 -19.36 -19.44
N ARG A 25 -14.42 -18.36 -19.18
CA ARG A 25 -15.51 -18.45 -18.19
C ARG A 25 -16.54 -19.50 -18.63
N VAL A 26 -16.62 -20.62 -17.89
CA VAL A 26 -17.86 -21.40 -17.77
C VAL A 26 -18.35 -21.28 -16.33
N LEU A 27 -19.55 -20.74 -16.18
CA LEU A 27 -20.28 -20.59 -14.94
C LEU A 27 -20.67 -21.97 -14.39
N ARG A 28 -20.18 -22.35 -13.21
CA ARG A 28 -20.86 -23.32 -12.34
C ARG A 28 -20.80 -22.87 -10.88
N LYS A 29 -21.99 -22.69 -10.32
CA LYS A 29 -22.26 -22.64 -8.87
C LYS A 29 -21.79 -23.96 -8.24
N MET A 30 -21.12 -23.91 -7.10
CA MET A 30 -21.23 -24.94 -6.06
C MET A 30 -21.01 -24.34 -4.66
N THR A 31 -21.60 -25.03 -3.70
CA THR A 31 -22.04 -24.67 -2.36
C THR A 31 -20.94 -24.66 -1.29
N THR A 32 -21.30 -24.09 -0.13
CA THR A 32 -20.61 -24.02 1.16
C THR A 32 -19.89 -25.31 1.61
N SER A 33 -18.70 -25.15 2.21
CA SER A 33 -18.22 -26.00 3.31
C SER A 33 -17.13 -25.28 4.13
N SER A 34 -16.99 -25.72 5.37
CA SER A 34 -16.57 -25.03 6.58
C SER A 34 -15.10 -25.21 7.02
N TYR A 35 -14.65 -24.27 7.87
CA TYR A 35 -13.60 -24.37 8.92
C TYR A 35 -12.12 -23.96 8.63
N GLU A 36 -11.54 -23.39 9.69
CA GLU A 36 -10.43 -22.43 9.87
C GLU A 36 -8.97 -22.93 9.71
N PRO A 37 -7.97 -22.04 9.55
CA PRO A 37 -6.59 -22.29 9.97
C PRO A 37 -6.15 -21.42 11.16
N LEU A 38 -5.80 -22.07 12.27
CA LEU A 38 -4.86 -21.56 13.28
C LEU A 38 -3.44 -21.61 12.69
N GLY A 39 -2.68 -20.51 12.77
CA GLY A 39 -1.23 -20.55 12.56
C GLY A 39 -0.60 -19.23 12.10
N ASN A 40 0.09 -18.56 13.03
CA ASN A 40 0.77 -17.28 12.84
C ASN A 40 1.97 -17.36 11.89
N SER A 41 1.92 -16.66 10.75
CA SER A 41 3.08 -16.17 9.98
C SER A 41 2.61 -15.05 9.03
N PRO A 42 3.40 -13.98 8.79
CA PRO A 42 2.96 -12.87 7.95
C PRO A 42 2.89 -13.31 6.49
N LEU A 43 1.68 -13.44 5.96
CA LEU A 43 1.44 -13.73 4.55
C LEU A 43 1.99 -12.56 3.71
N ALA A 44 3.02 -12.82 2.91
CA ALA A 44 3.41 -11.95 1.82
C ALA A 44 2.19 -11.81 0.89
N THR A 45 1.52 -10.66 0.95
CA THR A 45 0.32 -10.39 0.17
C THR A 45 0.75 -10.07 -1.26
N THR A 46 0.90 -11.09 -2.09
CA THR A 46 1.04 -10.94 -3.54
C THR A 46 -0.33 -10.56 -4.10
N SER A 47 -0.59 -9.27 -4.30
CA SER A 47 -1.82 -8.80 -4.96
C SER A 47 -1.72 -9.06 -6.47
N LEU A 48 -2.42 -10.08 -6.97
CA LEU A 48 -2.62 -10.30 -8.41
C LEU A 48 -3.63 -9.27 -8.94
N ILE A 49 -3.18 -8.37 -9.84
CA ILE A 49 -4.07 -7.44 -10.55
C ILE A 49 -4.37 -8.05 -11.92
N SER A 50 -5.63 -8.39 -12.18
CA SER A 50 -6.10 -8.86 -13.48
C SER A 50 -6.71 -7.70 -14.26
N CYS A 51 -6.18 -7.40 -15.44
CA CYS A 51 -6.74 -6.42 -16.37
C CYS A 51 -7.08 -7.11 -17.70
N GLY A 52 -8.33 -7.02 -18.15
CA GLY A 52 -8.78 -7.61 -19.41
C GLY A 52 -8.26 -6.85 -20.62
N ALA A 53 -7.68 -7.57 -21.59
CA ALA A 53 -7.19 -7.02 -22.85
C ALA A 53 -8.27 -7.04 -23.94
N ASP A 54 -8.35 -5.95 -24.71
CA ASP A 54 -9.16 -5.82 -25.93
C ASP A 54 -8.34 -6.34 -27.13
N ARG A 55 -8.95 -7.15 -28.00
CA ARG A 55 -8.24 -7.87 -29.08
C ARG A 55 -8.15 -7.02 -30.33
N SER A 56 -7.00 -6.38 -30.58
CA SER A 56 -6.52 -6.04 -31.95
C SER A 56 -5.22 -5.20 -31.95
N HIS A 57 -4.05 -5.73 -31.56
CA HIS A 57 -2.77 -5.01 -31.76
C HIS A 57 -1.61 -5.92 -32.21
N PRO A 58 -0.65 -5.39 -33.01
CA PRO A 58 0.44 -6.16 -33.65
C PRO A 58 1.43 -6.69 -32.61
N LYS A 59 2.21 -7.71 -32.98
CA LYS A 59 3.28 -8.35 -32.16
C LYS A 59 3.85 -7.41 -31.09
N SER A 60 3.47 -7.62 -29.83
CA SER A 60 3.85 -6.75 -28.72
C SER A 60 5.35 -6.83 -28.46
N ALA A 61 6.09 -5.77 -28.82
CA ALA A 61 7.46 -5.59 -28.37
C ALA A 61 7.46 -5.07 -26.93
N TRP A 62 8.06 -5.82 -26.02
CA TRP A 62 8.26 -5.35 -24.64
C TRP A 62 9.10 -4.07 -24.66
N THR A 63 8.62 -3.04 -23.96
CA THR A 63 9.30 -1.74 -23.82
C THR A 63 9.98 -1.67 -22.45
N GLN A 64 11.31 -1.59 -22.43
CA GLN A 64 12.08 -1.28 -21.22
C GLN A 64 12.21 0.24 -21.06
N HIS A 65 11.89 0.74 -19.87
CA HIS A 65 11.87 2.19 -19.58
C HIS A 65 13.11 2.71 -18.85
N VAL A 66 13.91 1.83 -18.25
CA VAL A 66 15.12 2.19 -17.51
C VAL A 66 16.34 2.05 -18.41
N VAL A 67 17.08 3.15 -18.57
CA VAL A 67 18.23 3.23 -19.49
C VAL A 67 19.54 3.63 -18.81
N ALA A 68 19.50 3.98 -17.52
CA ALA A 68 20.66 4.41 -16.75
C ALA A 68 20.90 3.45 -15.58
N PRO A 69 22.15 3.34 -15.08
CA PRO A 69 22.48 2.47 -13.97
C PRO A 69 21.58 2.71 -12.75
N THR A 70 21.18 1.63 -12.11
CA THR A 70 20.31 1.67 -10.92
C THR A 70 21.04 1.24 -9.67
N ARG A 71 22.23 0.63 -9.81
CA ARG A 71 23.07 0.24 -8.69
C ARG A 71 24.38 1.02 -8.69
N TYR A 72 24.71 1.60 -7.53
CA TYR A 72 25.92 2.36 -7.27
C TYR A 72 26.57 1.89 -5.97
N ARG A 73 27.64 1.10 -6.09
CA ARG A 73 28.42 0.60 -4.96
C ARG A 73 29.84 1.17 -4.99
N ALA A 74 30.37 1.58 -3.84
CA ALA A 74 31.70 2.15 -3.74
C ALA A 74 32.77 1.16 -4.24
N GLY A 75 33.71 1.66 -5.05
CA GLY A 75 34.76 0.83 -5.66
C GLY A 75 34.28 -0.10 -6.78
N GLN A 76 33.02 -0.01 -7.21
CA GLN A 76 32.47 -0.81 -8.31
C GLN A 76 31.93 0.09 -9.42
N GLN A 77 31.99 -0.41 -10.65
CA GLN A 77 31.31 0.24 -11.77
C GLN A 77 29.78 0.23 -11.55
N PRO A 78 29.06 1.29 -11.94
CA PRO A 78 27.60 1.29 -11.88
C PRO A 78 26.99 0.23 -12.80
N PHE A 79 25.91 -0.42 -12.36
CA PHE A 79 25.20 -1.44 -13.13
C PHE A 79 23.71 -1.11 -13.28
N LEU A 80 23.13 -1.43 -14.43
CA LEU A 80 21.69 -1.45 -14.66
C LEU A 80 21.15 -2.82 -14.21
N LEU A 81 20.47 -2.86 -13.06
CA LEU A 81 19.93 -4.10 -12.48
C LEU A 81 18.41 -4.06 -12.25
N ASP A 82 17.83 -2.87 -12.09
CA ASP A 82 16.41 -2.69 -11.81
C ASP A 82 15.71 -2.21 -13.07
N LEU A 83 14.77 -3.01 -13.57
CA LEU A 83 14.09 -2.78 -14.85
C LEU A 83 12.60 -2.46 -14.63
N VAL A 84 12.07 -1.58 -15.49
CA VAL A 84 10.63 -1.34 -15.64
C VAL A 84 10.28 -1.70 -17.07
N ILE A 85 9.45 -2.71 -17.25
CA ILE A 85 9.10 -3.25 -18.56
C ILE A 85 7.57 -3.25 -18.71
N THR A 86 7.07 -2.74 -19.83
CA THR A 86 5.64 -2.81 -20.18
C THR A 86 5.45 -3.38 -21.59
N ASN A 87 4.26 -3.90 -21.86
CA ASN A 87 3.88 -4.33 -23.21
C ASN A 87 3.68 -3.14 -24.16
N GLU A 88 3.26 -1.99 -23.65
CA GLU A 88 3.04 -0.77 -24.42
C GLU A 88 3.72 0.42 -23.75
N ARG A 89 4.40 1.24 -24.56
CA ARG A 89 5.22 2.36 -24.08
C ARG A 89 4.44 3.41 -23.29
N HIS A 90 3.17 3.62 -23.61
CA HIS A 90 2.38 4.69 -23.00
C HIS A 90 1.85 4.36 -21.59
N PHE A 91 2.01 3.12 -21.10
CA PHE A 91 1.58 2.77 -19.74
C PHE A 91 2.47 3.34 -18.65
N VAL A 92 3.72 3.65 -18.97
CA VAL A 92 4.68 4.25 -18.04
C VAL A 92 5.20 5.53 -18.70
N ASP A 93 5.03 6.65 -18.00
CA ASP A 93 5.60 7.93 -18.39
C ASP A 93 7.13 7.93 -18.09
N GLN A 94 7.73 9.10 -17.85
CA GLN A 94 9.14 9.20 -17.47
C GLN A 94 9.44 8.43 -16.17
N VAL A 95 10.42 7.52 -16.21
CA VAL A 95 11.00 6.91 -15.00
C VAL A 95 12.03 7.87 -14.40
N ILE A 96 11.82 8.23 -13.15
CA ILE A 96 12.74 9.04 -12.35
C ILE A 96 13.58 8.09 -11.49
N ILE A 97 14.89 8.11 -11.69
CA ILE A 97 15.86 7.45 -10.80
C ILE A 97 16.14 8.41 -9.65
N ASN A 98 15.97 7.98 -8.40
CA ASN A 98 16.23 8.78 -7.21
C ASN A 98 17.38 8.19 -6.39
N ALA A 99 17.95 9.00 -5.50
CA ALA A 99 18.99 8.56 -4.58
C ALA A 99 18.56 7.34 -3.74
N PRO A 100 19.49 6.41 -3.43
CA PRO A 100 19.20 5.22 -2.64
C PRO A 100 18.57 5.51 -1.27
N LEU A 101 17.79 4.54 -0.78
CA LEU A 101 17.23 4.58 0.57
C LEU A 101 18.16 3.93 1.58
N GLY A 102 18.31 4.56 2.74
CA GLY A 102 19.06 3.99 3.85
C GLY A 102 20.53 3.76 3.47
N HIS A 103 20.95 2.50 3.54
CA HIS A 103 22.28 2.04 3.15
C HIS A 103 22.30 1.21 1.85
N SER A 104 21.15 1.11 1.15
CA SER A 104 21.09 0.41 -0.13
C SER A 104 22.04 1.03 -1.15
N ASP A 105 22.61 0.19 -2.00
CA ASP A 105 23.34 0.56 -3.21
C ASP A 105 22.42 0.65 -4.43
N HIS A 106 21.15 0.26 -4.31
CA HIS A 106 20.13 0.42 -5.36
C HIS A 106 19.38 1.76 -5.23
N CYS A 107 19.28 2.47 -6.35
CA CYS A 107 18.48 3.67 -6.52
C CYS A 107 16.98 3.37 -6.43
N VAL A 108 16.19 4.38 -6.09
CA VAL A 108 14.73 4.27 -6.10
C VAL A 108 14.16 4.72 -7.41
N LEU A 109 13.47 3.82 -8.11
CA LEU A 109 12.70 4.18 -9.30
C LEU A 109 11.34 4.73 -8.88
N THR A 110 10.97 5.87 -9.44
CA THR A 110 9.63 6.45 -9.30
C THR A 110 9.08 6.73 -10.68
N PHE A 111 7.88 6.23 -10.94
CA PHE A 111 7.20 6.42 -12.20
C PHE A 111 5.69 6.42 -11.96
N ASP A 112 4.98 7.08 -12.87
CA ASP A 112 3.53 7.03 -12.89
C ASP A 112 3.11 5.92 -13.87
N PHE A 113 2.27 5.00 -13.38
CA PHE A 113 1.71 3.92 -14.17
C PHE A 113 0.24 4.22 -14.48
N ILE A 114 -0.09 4.16 -15.78
CA ILE A 114 -1.46 4.30 -16.27
C ILE A 114 -2.13 2.93 -16.17
N CYS A 115 -3.04 2.81 -15.21
CA CYS A 115 -3.85 1.61 -15.05
C CYS A 115 -5.32 1.92 -15.38
N TYR A 116 -5.92 1.07 -16.21
CA TYR A 116 -7.36 1.07 -16.43
C TYR A 116 -8.02 0.12 -15.43
N TRP A 117 -8.43 0.65 -14.29
CA TRP A 117 -9.27 -0.07 -13.34
C TRP A 117 -10.69 0.47 -13.36
N ALA A 118 -11.68 -0.40 -13.30
CA ALA A 118 -13.05 0.02 -13.03
C ALA A 118 -13.08 0.60 -11.62
N ARG A 119 -13.23 1.92 -11.48
CA ARG A 119 -13.44 2.55 -10.17
C ARG A 119 -14.68 1.92 -9.54
N ASN A 120 -14.49 0.90 -8.71
CA ASN A 120 -15.44 0.66 -7.64
C ASN A 120 -15.35 1.93 -6.78
N PRO A 121 -16.47 2.63 -6.52
CA PRO A 121 -16.44 3.70 -5.53
C PRO A 121 -15.82 3.10 -4.26
N GLU A 122 -14.87 3.81 -3.63
CA GLU A 122 -14.35 3.36 -2.35
C GLU A 122 -15.58 3.06 -1.48
N PRO A 123 -15.74 1.83 -0.97
CA PRO A 123 -16.83 1.57 -0.07
C PRO A 123 -16.66 2.56 1.07
N GLN A 124 -17.60 3.50 1.18
CA GLN A 124 -17.65 4.42 2.30
C GLN A 124 -17.72 3.52 3.53
N THR A 125 -16.61 3.34 4.24
CA THR A 125 -16.56 2.45 5.37
C THR A 125 -17.31 3.15 6.49
N TRP A 126 -18.55 2.73 6.72
CA TRP A 126 -19.36 3.27 7.80
C TRP A 126 -18.93 2.61 9.10
N ILE A 127 -18.43 3.40 10.04
CA ILE A 127 -18.04 2.92 11.37
C ILE A 127 -19.10 3.34 12.39
N ARG A 128 -19.28 2.53 13.42
CA ARG A 128 -20.13 2.88 14.57
C ARG A 128 -19.57 4.11 15.29
N ASN A 129 -20.45 5.05 15.62
CA ASN A 129 -20.10 6.25 16.35
C ASN A 129 -20.51 6.12 17.82
N PHE A 130 -19.77 5.33 18.59
CA PHE A 130 -20.03 5.12 20.02
C PHE A 130 -20.09 6.42 20.84
N CYS A 131 -19.39 7.48 20.42
CA CYS A 131 -19.46 8.80 21.08
C CYS A 131 -20.84 9.47 20.96
N ARG A 132 -21.70 9.05 20.02
CA ARG A 132 -23.07 9.55 19.85
C ARG A 132 -24.11 8.45 20.06
N ALA A 133 -23.73 7.36 20.70
CA ALA A 133 -24.67 6.30 21.03
C ALA A 133 -25.66 6.74 22.10
N GLU A 134 -26.89 6.27 21.98
CA GLU A 134 -27.94 6.50 22.96
C GLU A 134 -27.93 5.33 23.97
N PHE A 135 -27.07 5.44 24.98
CA PHE A 135 -26.81 4.34 25.90
C PHE A 135 -27.97 4.08 26.87
N SER A 136 -28.80 5.08 27.17
CA SER A 136 -29.89 4.95 28.14
C SER A 136 -31.03 4.10 27.59
N GLY A 137 -31.50 4.36 26.37
CA GLY A 137 -32.49 3.52 25.68
C GLY A 137 -31.91 2.17 25.28
N MET A 138 -30.62 2.09 24.94
CA MET A 138 -29.96 0.79 24.74
C MET A 138 -30.02 -0.08 26.00
N ARG A 139 -29.78 0.52 27.18
CA ARG A 139 -29.90 -0.16 28.46
C ARG A 139 -31.34 -0.62 28.72
N ILE A 140 -32.33 0.24 28.50
CA ILE A 140 -33.76 -0.10 28.66
C ILE A 140 -34.16 -1.23 27.71
N PHE A 141 -33.70 -1.19 26.46
CA PHE A 141 -33.98 -2.24 25.47
C PHE A 141 -33.42 -3.59 25.90
N LEU A 142 -32.16 -3.62 26.35
CA LEU A 142 -31.53 -4.85 26.79
C LEU A 142 -32.14 -5.40 28.09
N ASP A 143 -32.61 -4.53 28.99
CA ASP A 143 -33.32 -4.92 30.22
C ASP A 143 -34.64 -5.65 29.94
N GLN A 144 -35.29 -5.35 28.81
CA GLN A 144 -36.52 -6.03 28.38
C GLN A 144 -36.26 -7.43 27.77
N VAL A 145 -35.01 -7.78 27.48
CA VAL A 145 -34.67 -9.08 26.88
C VAL A 145 -34.78 -10.18 27.93
N LYS A 146 -35.79 -11.04 27.78
CA LYS A 146 -35.95 -12.25 28.59
C LYS A 146 -35.34 -13.44 27.88
N LEU A 147 -34.44 -14.15 28.56
CA LEU A 147 -33.89 -15.41 28.08
C LEU A 147 -34.76 -16.55 28.61
N GLY A 148 -35.32 -17.35 27.71
CA GLY A 148 -36.07 -18.57 28.06
C GLY A 148 -35.14 -19.75 28.33
N PRO A 149 -35.66 -20.88 28.83
CA PRO A 149 -34.88 -22.10 28.98
C PRO A 149 -34.48 -22.63 27.60
N ALA A 150 -33.17 -22.69 27.34
CA ALA A 150 -32.58 -23.21 26.10
C ALA A 150 -31.18 -23.76 26.38
N SER A 151 -30.54 -24.36 25.37
CA SER A 151 -29.15 -24.79 25.49
C SER A 151 -28.23 -23.56 25.69
N VAL A 152 -27.05 -23.77 26.28
CA VAL A 152 -26.05 -22.71 26.46
C VAL A 152 -25.67 -22.07 25.12
N GLU A 153 -25.58 -22.87 24.07
CA GLU A 153 -25.25 -22.42 22.72
C GLU A 153 -26.35 -21.50 22.15
N ASP A 154 -27.61 -21.87 22.32
CA ASP A 154 -28.76 -21.08 21.83
C ASP A 154 -28.94 -19.78 22.63
N LEU A 155 -28.69 -19.84 23.94
CA LEU A 155 -28.66 -18.65 24.80
C LEU A 155 -27.58 -17.68 24.36
N TYR A 156 -26.36 -18.17 24.11
CA TYR A 156 -25.26 -17.34 23.63
C TYR A 156 -25.59 -16.68 22.29
N ARG A 157 -26.13 -17.44 21.33
CA ARG A 157 -26.57 -16.89 20.04
C ARG A 157 -27.62 -15.80 20.20
N THR A 158 -28.58 -16.01 21.09
CA THR A 158 -29.63 -15.03 21.41
C THR A 158 -29.04 -13.76 22.00
N ILE A 159 -28.09 -13.87 22.93
CA ILE A 159 -27.41 -12.71 23.53
C ILE A 159 -26.65 -11.92 22.47
N VAL A 160 -25.83 -12.59 21.65
CA VAL A 160 -25.07 -11.95 20.57
C VAL A 160 -26.00 -11.24 19.60
N GLN A 161 -27.10 -11.89 19.21
CA GLN A 161 -28.10 -11.29 18.34
C GLN A 161 -28.72 -10.03 18.96
N LYS A 162 -29.13 -10.06 20.23
CA LYS A 162 -29.75 -8.91 20.90
C LYS A 162 -28.78 -7.75 21.08
N VAL A 163 -27.50 -8.03 21.34
CA VAL A 163 -26.45 -7.00 21.36
C VAL A 163 -26.26 -6.37 19.98
N HIS A 164 -26.30 -7.16 18.90
CA HIS A 164 -26.22 -6.62 17.54
C HIS A 164 -27.45 -5.78 17.16
N GLU A 165 -28.66 -6.19 17.57
CA GLU A 165 -29.88 -5.40 17.41
C GLU A 165 -29.78 -4.07 18.15
N ALA A 166 -29.32 -4.11 19.40
CA ALA A 166 -29.07 -2.92 20.21
C ALA A 166 -28.04 -1.98 19.56
N ASP A 167 -26.89 -2.51 19.12
CA ASP A 167 -25.87 -1.74 18.39
C ASP A 167 -26.44 -1.13 17.10
N ALA A 168 -27.28 -1.88 16.35
CA ALA A 168 -27.95 -1.40 15.16
C ALA A 168 -28.87 -0.20 15.41
N MET A 169 -29.66 -0.23 16.47
CA MET A 169 -30.67 0.79 16.77
C MET A 169 -30.08 2.01 17.47
N PHE A 170 -29.19 1.81 18.44
CA PHE A 170 -28.78 2.88 19.36
C PHE A 170 -27.42 3.49 19.04
N VAL A 171 -26.62 2.85 18.17
CA VAL A 171 -25.28 3.37 17.79
C VAL A 171 -25.30 3.87 16.34
N PRO A 172 -25.39 5.20 16.12
CA PRO A 172 -25.44 5.75 14.78
C PRO A 172 -24.12 5.48 14.04
N LYS A 173 -24.20 5.36 12.71
CA LYS A 173 -23.02 5.21 11.86
C LYS A 173 -22.47 6.58 11.47
N LYS A 174 -21.14 6.67 11.37
CA LYS A 174 -20.43 7.80 10.78
C LYS A 174 -19.52 7.31 9.67
N PRO A 175 -19.24 8.12 8.65
CA PRO A 175 -18.20 7.78 7.69
C PRO A 175 -16.86 7.63 8.43
N ALA A 176 -16.13 6.56 8.14
CA ALA A 176 -14.76 6.42 8.58
C ALA A 176 -13.98 7.61 8.03
N ARG A 177 -13.24 8.27 8.92
CA ARG A 177 -12.32 9.30 8.46
C ARG A 177 -11.20 8.59 7.73
N SER A 178 -11.02 8.93 6.45
CA SER A 178 -9.78 8.63 5.75
C SER A 178 -8.64 9.17 6.62
N ARG A 179 -7.65 8.32 6.92
CA ARG A 179 -6.40 8.81 7.48
C ARG A 179 -5.81 9.73 6.42
N MET A 180 -5.98 11.03 6.59
CA MET A 180 -5.25 12.01 5.78
C MET A 180 -3.77 11.62 5.83
N SER A 181 -3.23 11.29 4.67
CA SER A 181 -1.78 11.09 4.51
C SER A 181 -1.10 12.34 5.06
N ARG A 182 -0.48 12.22 6.23
CA ARG A 182 0.24 13.32 6.84
C ARG A 182 1.45 13.58 5.95
N LYS A 183 1.41 14.68 5.20
CA LYS A 183 2.57 15.15 4.42
C LYS A 183 3.80 15.18 5.33
N LEU A 184 4.94 14.74 4.80
CA LEU A 184 6.20 14.83 5.51
C LEU A 184 6.46 16.30 5.91
N PRO A 185 6.89 16.57 7.15
CA PRO A 185 7.23 17.93 7.57
C PRO A 185 8.25 18.57 6.62
N LYS A 186 8.10 19.86 6.32
CA LYS A 186 8.98 20.61 5.39
C LYS A 186 10.47 20.38 5.68
N ARG A 187 10.85 20.35 6.96
CA ARG A 187 12.24 20.09 7.40
C ARG A 187 12.79 18.75 6.91
N ILE A 188 11.98 17.69 6.93
CA ILE A 188 12.39 16.36 6.49
C ILE A 188 12.48 16.32 4.97
N ARG A 189 11.51 16.94 4.29
CA ARG A 189 11.52 17.03 2.83
C ARG A 189 12.79 17.71 2.30
N ARG A 190 13.21 18.83 2.92
CA ARG A 190 14.46 19.53 2.59
C ARG A 190 15.69 18.65 2.77
N LEU A 191 15.74 17.82 3.81
CA LEU A 191 16.86 16.90 4.03
C LEU A 191 16.91 15.81 2.95
N LEU A 192 15.76 15.26 2.55
CA LEU A 192 15.68 14.30 1.45
C LEU A 192 16.11 14.93 0.11
N GLU A 193 15.62 16.13 -0.18
CA GLU A 193 15.99 16.91 -1.36
C GLU A 193 17.50 17.15 -1.41
N LYS A 194 18.10 17.63 -0.31
CA LYS A 194 19.55 17.85 -0.20
C LYS A 194 20.36 16.56 -0.32
N ARG A 195 19.89 15.46 0.28
CA ARG A 195 20.51 14.13 0.11
C ARG A 195 20.50 13.72 -1.36
N SER A 196 19.39 13.94 -2.06
CA SER A 196 19.27 13.61 -3.48
C SER A 196 20.22 14.46 -4.35
N GLN A 197 20.30 15.76 -4.08
CA GLN A 197 21.24 16.64 -4.78
C GLN A 197 22.69 16.20 -4.62
N LEU A 198 23.12 15.90 -3.39
CA LEU A 198 24.48 15.44 -3.12
C LEU A 198 24.78 14.08 -3.76
N PHE A 199 23.78 13.20 -3.86
CA PHE A 199 23.93 11.93 -4.57
C PHE A 199 24.25 12.17 -6.04
N PHE A 200 23.47 12.99 -6.76
CA PHE A 200 23.72 13.26 -8.17
C PHE A 200 25.01 14.06 -8.38
N LYS A 201 25.31 15.03 -7.49
CA LYS A 201 26.57 15.78 -7.55
C LYS A 201 27.78 14.84 -7.50
N LYS A 202 27.78 13.90 -6.54
CA LYS A 202 28.82 12.85 -6.44
C LYS A 202 28.96 12.06 -7.74
N LEU A 203 27.85 11.70 -8.39
CA LEU A 203 27.90 10.95 -9.65
C LEU A 203 28.45 11.77 -10.82
N THR A 204 28.28 13.09 -10.79
CA THR A 204 28.79 13.99 -11.83
C THR A 204 30.27 14.33 -11.65
N THR A 205 30.70 14.65 -10.41
CA THR A 205 32.07 15.13 -10.13
C THR A 205 33.04 13.98 -9.88
N GLY A 206 32.58 12.90 -9.24
CA GLY A 206 33.44 11.80 -8.78
C GLY A 206 34.41 12.18 -7.66
N GLU A 207 34.31 13.39 -7.09
CA GLU A 207 35.24 13.89 -6.08
C GLU A 207 35.02 13.21 -4.72
N THR A 208 36.12 13.00 -3.99
CA THR A 208 36.09 12.36 -2.66
C THR A 208 35.31 13.21 -1.65
N GLU A 209 35.36 14.55 -1.78
CA GLU A 209 34.61 15.48 -0.93
C GLU A 209 33.11 15.33 -1.10
N ASP A 210 32.63 15.20 -2.34
CA ASP A 210 31.21 15.03 -2.64
C ASP A 210 30.68 13.68 -2.16
N GLU A 211 31.49 12.62 -2.25
CA GLU A 211 31.17 11.34 -1.63
C GLU A 211 31.04 11.45 -0.11
N LEU A 212 31.98 12.10 0.55
CA LEU A 212 31.96 12.29 1.99
C LEU A 212 30.75 13.13 2.43
N ALA A 213 30.44 14.19 1.68
CA ALA A 213 29.27 15.04 1.90
C ALA A 213 27.97 14.25 1.78
N PHE A 214 27.82 13.42 0.73
CA PHE A 214 26.67 12.54 0.56
C PHE A 214 26.56 11.54 1.72
N ARG A 215 27.67 10.87 2.10
CA ARG A 215 27.69 9.89 3.19
C ARG A 215 27.27 10.51 4.52
N LYS A 216 27.78 11.71 4.83
CA LYS A 216 27.41 12.48 6.03
C LYS A 216 25.93 12.82 6.03
N MET A 217 25.40 13.34 4.91
CA MET A 217 23.99 13.69 4.77
C MET A 217 23.07 12.46 4.87
N ARG A 218 23.41 11.36 4.22
CA ARG A 218 22.68 10.09 4.27
C ARG A 218 22.55 9.58 5.70
N ASN A 219 23.65 9.57 6.45
CA ASN A 219 23.66 9.11 7.84
C ASN A 219 22.85 10.05 8.75
N ASP A 220 22.91 11.37 8.55
CA ASP A 220 22.09 12.35 9.29
C ASP A 220 20.59 12.15 9.03
N VAL A 221 20.21 11.94 7.77
CA VAL A 221 18.83 11.61 7.37
C VAL A 221 18.38 10.33 8.07
N ASN A 222 19.14 9.24 7.96
CA ASN A 222 18.79 7.94 8.55
C ASN A 222 18.61 8.05 10.08
N ARG A 223 19.52 8.76 10.77
CA ARG A 223 19.42 9.03 12.21
C ARG A 223 18.15 9.79 12.58
N LYS A 224 17.81 10.85 11.84
CA LYS A 224 16.59 11.64 12.08
C LYS A 224 15.31 10.83 11.85
N TYR A 225 15.33 9.93 10.88
CA TYR A 225 14.21 9.00 10.65
C TYR A 225 14.06 8.00 11.80
N ALA A 226 15.15 7.39 12.26
CA ALA A 226 15.13 6.48 13.40
C ALA A 226 14.59 7.15 14.67
N ASN A 227 15.05 8.37 14.99
CA ASN A 227 14.58 9.10 16.18
C ASN A 227 13.08 9.44 16.11
N ARG A 228 12.56 9.78 14.92
CA ARG A 228 11.13 10.05 14.73
C ARG A 228 10.26 8.81 15.01
N THR A 229 10.73 7.61 14.65
CA THR A 229 9.99 6.37 14.96
C THR A 229 9.93 6.08 16.46
N TYR A 230 10.90 6.55 17.25
CA TYR A 230 10.86 6.45 18.72
C TYR A 230 9.93 7.50 19.36
N GLU A 231 9.95 8.75 18.89
CA GLU A 231 9.12 9.85 19.44
C GLU A 231 7.62 9.71 19.15
N ASN A 232 7.22 8.93 18.14
CA ASN A 232 5.81 8.74 17.77
C ASN A 232 5.23 7.38 18.19
N LYS A 233 5.94 6.59 19.01
CA LYS A 233 5.34 5.40 19.62
C LYS A 233 4.25 5.86 20.60
N PRO A 234 3.01 5.33 20.52
CA PRO A 234 2.03 5.59 21.56
C PRO A 234 2.59 5.07 22.90
N PRO A 235 2.36 5.79 24.02
CA PRO A 235 2.67 5.23 25.33
C PRO A 235 1.93 3.89 25.50
N LEU A 236 2.62 2.92 26.10
CA LEU A 236 2.11 1.58 26.41
C LEU A 236 0.86 1.65 27.28
#